data_AF-A0A850AEK3-F1
#
_entry.id   AF-A0A850AEK3-F1
#
_cell.length_a   1.000
_cell.length_b   1.000
_cell.length_c   1.000
_cell.angle_alpha   90.00
_cell.angle_beta   90.00
_cell.angle_gamma   90.00
#
_symmetry.space_group_name_H-M   'P 1'
#
loop_
_entity.id
_entity.type
_entity.pdbx_description
1 polymer ?
#
loop_
_entity_poly.entity_id
_entity_poly.type
_entity_poly.pdbx_seq_one_letter_code
_entity_poly.pdbx_strand_id
1 'polypeptide(L)' 'MSQDVTAFAQAWLPRIEAELRAQLAPPPSEAAGMYALLRYHMGWEDAQGRPEEAAQGKRVRPLLALMAALAA' A
#
# COMPACT_ATOMS: atom_id res chain seq x y z
N MET A 1 -4.02 -25.37 0.13
CA MET A 1 -3.13 -24.43 -0.61
C MET A 1 -3.85 -23.16 -1.07
N SER A 2 -4.82 -23.20 -2.00
CA SER A 2 -5.50 -21.95 -2.45
C SER A 2 -6.27 -21.23 -1.34
N GLN A 3 -6.85 -21.97 -0.38
CA GLN A 3 -7.55 -21.37 0.76
C GLN A 3 -6.58 -20.73 1.76
N ASP A 4 -5.40 -21.32 1.97
CA ASP A 4 -4.38 -20.81 2.89
C ASP A 4 -3.81 -19.47 2.39
N VAL A 5 -3.57 -19.36 1.07
CA VAL A 5 -3.12 -18.11 0.44
C VAL A 5 -4.16 -17.02 0.57
N THR A 6 -5.45 -17.33 0.38
CA THR A 6 -6.54 -16.37 0.55
C THR A 6 -6.64 -15.87 1.99
N ALA A 7 -6.60 -16.78 2.98
CA ALA A 7 -6.62 -16.41 4.39
C ALA A 7 -5.42 -15.55 4.79
N PHE A 8 -4.22 -15.90 4.30
CA PHE A 8 -3.01 -15.10 4.49
C PHE A 8 -3.17 -13.70 3.91
N ALA A 9 -3.64 -13.58 2.66
CA ALA A 9 -3.86 -12.29 2.01
C ALA A 9 -4.88 -11.43 2.76
N GLN A 10 -5.99 -12.00 3.22
CA GLN A 10 -7.00 -11.29 4.01
C GLN A 10 -6.43 -10.72 5.32
N ALA A 11 -5.56 -11.47 5.99
CA ALA A 11 -4.93 -11.03 7.24
C ALA A 11 -3.87 -9.94 7.02
N TRP A 12 -3.13 -10.00 5.91
CA TRP A 12 -1.95 -9.14 5.69
C TRP A 12 -2.21 -7.93 4.80
N LEU A 13 -3.16 -7.97 3.86
CA LEU A 13 -3.46 -6.84 2.98
C LEU A 13 -3.77 -5.54 3.75
N PRO A 14 -4.61 -5.53 4.80
CA PRO A 14 -4.87 -4.31 5.56
C PRO A 14 -3.62 -3.77 6.27
N ARG A 15 -2.75 -4.66 6.75
CA ARG A 15 -1.51 -4.29 7.45
C ARG A 15 -0.48 -3.70 6.49
N ILE A 16 -0.33 -4.31 5.31
CA ILE A 16 0.52 -3.80 4.23
C ILE A 16 0.04 -2.40 3.82
N GLU A 17 -1.26 -2.23 3.61
CA GLU A 17 -1.82 -0.95 3.18
C GLU A 17 -1.64 0.13 4.26
N ALA A 18 -1.85 -0.19 5.53
CA ALA A 18 -1.60 0.71 6.65
C ALA A 18 -0.12 1.14 6.71
N GLU A 19 0.81 0.20 6.56
CA GLU A 19 2.25 0.49 6.57
C GLU A 19 2.65 1.39 5.38
N LEU A 20 2.19 1.06 4.17
CA LEU A 20 2.47 1.88 2.99
C LEU A 20 1.94 3.31 3.15
N ARG A 21 0.75 3.48 3.73
CA ARG A 21 0.17 4.80 4.02
C ARG A 21 0.98 5.57 5.05
N ALA A 22 1.46 4.90 6.11
CA ALA A 22 2.33 5.51 7.12
C ALA A 22 3.64 6.01 6.50
N GLN A 23 4.27 5.22 5.63
CA GLN A 23 5.51 5.58 4.94
C GLN A 23 5.35 6.78 3.98
N LEU A 24 4.15 6.98 3.45
CA LEU A 24 3.82 8.06 2.51
C LEU A 24 2.99 9.19 3.13
N ALA A 25 2.97 9.27 4.46
CA ALA A 25 2.38 10.39 5.18
C ALA A 25 3.01 11.73 4.72
N PRO A 26 2.27 12.85 4.74
CA PRO A 26 2.78 14.13 4.30
C PRO A 26 4.11 14.50 4.99
N PRO A 27 5.20 14.71 4.24
CA PRO A 27 6.50 15.07 4.80
C PRO A 27 6.56 16.57 5.09
N PRO A 28 7.67 17.06 5.68
CA PRO A 28 7.99 18.49 5.69
C PRO A 28 7.96 19.12 4.28
N SER A 29 7.74 20.43 4.23
CA SER A 29 7.24 21.15 3.04
C SER A 29 8.05 20.95 1.75
N GLU A 30 9.38 20.79 1.83
CA GLU A 30 10.25 20.68 0.66
C GLU A 30 9.93 19.44 -0.21
N ALA A 31 9.47 18.34 0.38
CA ALA A 31 9.12 17.10 -0.32
C ALA A 31 7.62 16.90 -0.51
N ALA A 32 6.78 17.83 -0.07
CA ALA A 32 5.32 17.67 -0.03
C ALA A 32 4.72 17.36 -1.41
N GLY A 33 5.20 18.03 -2.46
CA GLY A 33 4.75 17.80 -3.84
C GLY A 33 5.11 16.42 -4.38
N MET A 34 6.33 15.93 -4.09
CA MET A 34 6.74 14.58 -4.49
C MET A 34 5.88 13.52 -3.80
N TYR A 35 5.59 13.69 -2.51
CA TYR A 35 4.76 12.74 -1.77
C TYR A 35 3.29 12.76 -2.23
N ALA A 36 2.76 13.92 -2.64
CA ALA A 36 1.46 13.99 -3.30
C ALA A 36 1.42 13.16 -4.60
N LEU A 37 2.47 13.24 -5.42
CA LEU A 37 2.58 12.41 -6.63
C LEU A 37 2.65 10.90 -6.31
N LEU A 38 3.33 10.52 -5.24
CA LEU A 38 3.39 9.12 -4.80
C LEU A 38 2.00 8.63 -4.35
N ARG A 39 1.26 9.42 -3.57
CA ARG A 39 -0.11 9.07 -3.14
C ARG A 39 -1.10 9.05 -4.32
N TYR A 40 -0.94 9.94 -5.28
CA TYR A 40 -1.67 9.90 -6.55
C TYR A 40 -1.41 8.61 -7.33
N HIS A 41 -0.14 8.19 -7.46
CA HIS A 41 0.19 6.93 -8.14
C HIS A 41 -0.40 5.70 -7.42
N MET A 42 -0.55 5.80 -6.10
CA MET A 42 -1.19 4.76 -5.29
C MET A 42 -2.72 4.77 -5.39
N GLY A 43 -3.31 5.77 -6.05
CA GLY A 43 -4.75 5.95 -6.17
C GLY A 43 -5.42 6.42 -4.87
N TRP A 44 -4.64 7.02 -3.96
CA TRP A 44 -5.13 7.52 -2.67
C TRP A 44 -5.50 9.00 -2.69
N GLU A 45 -4.97 9.74 -3.65
CA GLU A 45 -5.30 11.14 -3.89
C GLU A 45 -5.57 11.35 -5.38
N ASP A 46 -6.49 12.25 -5.71
CA ASP A 46 -6.71 12.69 -7.07
C ASP A 46 -5.63 13.71 -7.53
N ALA A 47 -5.74 14.20 -8.77
CA ALA A 47 -4.80 15.19 -9.31
C ALA A 47 -4.85 16.55 -8.60
N GLN A 48 -5.84 16.79 -7.74
CA GLN A 48 -5.98 17.98 -6.90
C GLN A 48 -5.49 17.73 -5.46
N GLY A 49 -4.97 16.54 -5.16
CA GLY A 49 -4.51 16.15 -3.82
C GLY A 49 -5.65 15.84 -2.86
N ARG A 50 -6.86 15.60 -3.35
CA ARG A 50 -8.01 15.23 -2.51
C ARG A 50 -8.05 13.72 -2.33
N PRO A 51 -8.44 13.19 -1.15
CA PRO A 51 -8.55 11.76 -0.93
C PRO A 51 -9.45 11.08 -1.95
N GLU A 52 -8.98 9.97 -2.52
CA GLU A 52 -9.72 9.12 -3.45
C GLU A 52 -9.55 7.65 -3.05
N GLU A 53 -10.59 6.84 -3.23
CA GLU A 53 -10.54 5.39 -3.03
C GLU A 53 -10.60 4.69 -4.39
N ALA A 54 -9.58 4.92 -5.22
CA ALA A 54 -9.45 4.20 -6.48
C ALA A 54 -9.11 2.73 -6.24
N ALA A 55 -9.39 1.88 -7.23
CA ALA A 55 -9.10 0.45 -7.16
C ALA A 55 -7.61 0.20 -6.87
N GLN A 56 -7.33 -0.34 -5.70
CA GLN A 56 -5.98 -0.62 -5.26
C GLN A 56 -5.40 -1.83 -6.00
N GLY A 57 -4.10 -1.80 -6.31
CA GLY A 57 -3.42 -2.95 -6.88
C GLY A 57 -3.49 -4.17 -5.94
N LYS A 58 -3.45 -5.39 -6.48
CA LYS A 58 -3.60 -6.67 -5.73
C LYS A 58 -2.53 -6.95 -4.65
N ARG A 59 -1.54 -6.05 -4.48
CA ARG A 59 -0.38 -6.15 -3.57
C ARG A 59 0.31 -7.54 -3.52
N VAL A 60 0.33 -8.26 -4.64
CA VAL A 60 0.92 -9.62 -4.73
C VAL A 60 2.42 -9.60 -4.37
N ARG A 61 3.16 -8.59 -4.81
CA ARG A 61 4.60 -8.44 -4.54
C ARG A 61 4.90 -8.37 -3.03
N PRO A 62 4.30 -7.44 -2.25
CA PRO A 62 4.44 -7.44 -0.80
C PRO A 62 4.02 -8.75 -0.10
N LEU A 63 2.93 -9.38 -0.55
CA LEU A 63 2.48 -10.66 0.03
C LEU A 63 3.51 -11.78 -0.15
N LEU A 64 4.10 -11.90 -1.34
CA LEU A 64 5.16 -12.88 -1.61
C LEU A 64 6.40 -12.63 -0.74
N ALA A 65 6.80 -11.37 -0.58
CA ALA A 65 7.94 -11.01 0.26
C ALA A 65 7.72 -11.42 1.73
N LEU A 66 6.53 -11.18 2.28
CA LEU A 66 6.18 -11.60 3.65
C LEU A 66 6.14 -13.12 3.80
N MET A 67 5.55 -13.84 2.83
CA MET A 67 5.54 -15.31 2.87
C MET A 67 6.95 -15.90 2.82
N ALA A 68 7.84 -15.33 2.01
CA ALA A 68 9.23 -15.76 1.95
C ALA A 68 9.97 -15.50 3.28
N ALA A 69 9.77 -14.33 3.89
CA ALA A 69 10.40 -13.99 5.17
C ALA A 69 9.91 -14.86 6.33
N LEU A 70 8.63 -15.27 6.32
CA LEU A 70 8.05 -16.15 7.34
C LEU A 70 8.39 -17.63 7.16
N ALA A 71 8.90 -18.02 5.99
CA ALA A 71 9.30 -19.39 5.68
C ALA A 71 10.79 -19.67 5.92
N ALA A 72 11.58 -18.63 6.21
CA ALA A 72 12.99 -18.71 6.61
C ALA A 72 13.11 -18.98 8.12
#